data_AF-A0A7V2JPR2-F1
#
_entry.id   AF-A0A7V2JPR2-F1
#
_cell.length_a   1.000
_cell.length_b   1.000
_cell.length_c   1.000
_cell.angle_alpha   90.00
_cell.angle_beta   90.00
_cell.angle_gamma   90.00
#
_symmetry.space_group_name_H-M   'P 1'
#
loop_
_entity.id
_entity.type
_entity.pdbx_description
1 polymer ?
#
loop_
_entity_poly.entity_id
_entity_poly.type
_entity_poly.pdbx_seq_one_letter_code
_entity_poly.pdbx_strand_id
1 'polypeptide(L)'
;MSHEVSFDAALIKRYDTQGPRYTSYPTAAQFSDHFCIEDYRRIIAESEGQRSGRPLSLYVHIPFCDTVCYYCACNKIITNNRAHAETYLQYLYQEMALQAELFDRQRPVPQLHWGGGTPTFINLGQMTELMRQLKDH
;
A
#
# COMPACT_ATOMS: atom_id res chain seq x y z
N MET A 1 -0.96 34.19 11.02
CA MET A 1 -2.29 34.31 10.39
C MET A 1 -3.16 33.23 10.99
N SER A 2 -4.19 33.61 11.76
CA SER A 2 -5.16 32.66 12.29
C SER A 2 -6.01 32.16 11.11
N HIS A 3 -5.77 30.93 10.67
CA HIS A 3 -6.64 30.25 9.73
C HIS A 3 -7.89 29.78 10.49
N GLU A 4 -8.76 30.72 10.83
CA GLU A 4 -10.05 30.41 11.42
C GLU A 4 -10.95 29.87 10.31
N VAL A 5 -11.30 28.58 10.39
CA VAL A 5 -12.20 27.94 9.44
C VAL A 5 -13.61 28.45 9.73
N SER A 6 -14.15 29.28 8.83
CA SER A 6 -15.53 29.75 8.91
C SER A 6 -16.48 28.78 8.21
N PHE A 7 -17.58 28.43 8.86
CA PHE A 7 -18.62 27.59 8.27
C PHE A 7 -19.50 28.43 7.34
N ASP A 8 -19.51 28.08 6.06
CA ASP A 8 -20.39 28.67 5.05
C ASP A 8 -21.22 27.58 4.37
N ALA A 9 -22.48 27.43 4.81
CA ALA A 9 -23.41 26.45 4.28
C ALA A 9 -23.71 26.64 2.79
N ALA A 10 -23.73 27.89 2.31
CA ALA A 10 -24.02 28.18 0.91
C ALA A 10 -22.85 27.76 0.03
N LEU A 11 -21.61 28.00 0.48
CA LEU A 11 -20.39 27.59 -0.20
C LEU A 11 -20.28 26.06 -0.27
N ILE A 12 -20.50 25.37 0.86
CA ILE A 12 -20.47 23.91 0.91
C ILE A 12 -21.50 23.33 -0.06
N LYS A 13 -22.75 23.82 -0.01
CA LYS A 13 -23.82 23.35 -0.91
C LYS A 13 -23.49 23.60 -2.39
N ARG A 14 -22.76 24.68 -2.72
CA ARG A 14 -22.36 24.98 -4.10
C ARG A 14 -21.32 23.99 -4.64
N TYR A 15 -20.43 23.47 -3.80
CA TYR A 15 -19.31 22.62 -4.21
C TYR A 15 -19.42 21.15 -3.78
N ASP A 16 -20.53 20.76 -3.13
CA ASP A 16 -20.87 19.36 -2.80
C ASP A 16 -21.21 18.54 -4.06
N THR A 17 -20.16 18.29 -4.85
CA THR A 17 -20.21 17.60 -6.14
C THR A 17 -19.10 16.55 -6.18
N GLN A 18 -19.22 15.57 -7.07
CA GLN A 18 -18.18 14.54 -7.22
C GLN A 18 -16.90 15.16 -7.82
N GLY A 19 -15.88 15.32 -6.97
CA GLY A 19 -14.55 15.77 -7.38
C GLY A 19 -13.56 14.59 -7.57
N PRO A 20 -12.46 14.80 -8.30
CA PRO A 20 -11.38 13.84 -8.36
C PRO A 20 -10.79 13.58 -6.97
N ARG A 21 -10.55 12.31 -6.65
CA ARG A 21 -9.86 11.93 -5.40
C ARG A 21 -8.37 12.19 -5.56
N TYR A 22 -7.90 13.32 -5.02
CA TYR A 22 -6.48 13.68 -4.96
C TYR A 22 -5.73 12.85 -3.91
N THR A 23 -5.66 11.53 -4.14
CA THR A 23 -4.89 10.58 -3.33
C THR A 23 -3.41 10.56 -3.73
N SER A 24 -3.12 10.95 -4.97
CA SER A 24 -1.78 11.15 -5.54
C SER A 24 -1.88 12.11 -6.73
N TYR A 25 -0.74 12.63 -7.17
CA TYR A 25 -0.63 13.43 -8.39
C TYR A 25 0.61 13.00 -9.21
N PRO A 26 0.45 12.64 -10.50
CA PRO A 26 -0.80 12.44 -11.22
C PRO A 26 -1.68 11.34 -10.59
N THR A 27 -2.98 11.36 -10.87
CA THR A 27 -3.92 10.39 -10.27
C THR A 27 -3.78 9.00 -10.91
N ALA A 28 -4.30 7.95 -10.26
CA ALA A 28 -4.30 6.59 -10.79
C ALA A 28 -4.98 6.45 -12.17
N ALA A 29 -5.86 7.38 -12.54
CA ALA A 29 -6.46 7.42 -13.89
C ALA A 29 -5.44 7.69 -15.01
N GLN A 30 -4.20 8.05 -14.66
CA GLN A 30 -3.09 8.24 -15.58
C GLN A 30 -2.17 7.02 -15.66
N PHE A 31 -2.45 5.94 -14.92
CA PHE A 31 -1.68 4.70 -15.06
C PHE A 31 -1.93 4.10 -16.45
N SER A 32 -0.88 3.53 -17.03
CA SER A 32 -0.91 2.96 -18.38
C SER A 32 -0.14 1.66 -18.42
N ASP A 33 -0.55 0.74 -19.29
CA ASP A 33 0.13 -0.53 -19.52
C ASP A 33 1.45 -0.37 -20.31
N HIS A 34 1.81 0.87 -20.69
CA HIS A 34 3.10 1.17 -21.29
C HIS A 34 4.26 1.19 -20.28
N PHE A 35 3.97 1.37 -18.99
CA PHE A 35 4.99 1.31 -17.95
C PHE A 35 5.41 -0.14 -17.72
N CYS A 36 6.66 -0.46 -18.07
CA CYS A 36 7.16 -1.83 -18.04
C CYS A 36 8.18 -2.08 -16.91
N ILE A 37 8.65 -3.33 -16.81
CA ILE A 37 9.61 -3.73 -15.79
C ILE A 37 10.97 -3.05 -15.97
N GLU A 38 11.36 -2.72 -17.21
CA GLU A 38 12.58 -1.96 -17.50
C GLU A 38 12.52 -0.54 -16.94
N ASP A 39 11.37 0.12 -17.06
CA ASP A 39 11.13 1.44 -16.46
C ASP A 39 11.20 1.37 -14.94
N TYR A 40 10.55 0.36 -14.34
CA TYR A 40 10.57 0.11 -12.90
C TYR A 40 11.99 -0.05 -12.36
N ARG A 41 12.79 -0.92 -12.99
CA ARG A 41 14.19 -1.18 -12.60
C ARG A 41 15.07 0.07 -12.77
N ARG A 42 14.87 0.84 -13.84
CA ARG A 42 15.60 2.10 -14.06
C ARG A 42 15.33 3.11 -12.93
N ILE A 43 14.07 3.30 -12.56
CA ILE A 43 13.68 4.24 -11.49
C ILE A 43 14.24 3.81 -10.13
N ILE A 44 14.24 2.51 -9.84
CA ILE A 44 14.86 1.99 -8.61
C ILE A 44 16.36 2.30 -8.60
N ALA A 45 17.08 1.96 -9.67
CA ALA A 45 18.53 2.22 -9.78
C ALA A 45 18.87 3.72 -9.65
N GLU A 46 18.05 4.60 -10.24
CA GLU A 46 18.18 6.05 -10.06
C GLU A 46 17.96 6.47 -8.61
N SER A 47 17.02 5.83 -7.90
CA SER A 47 16.75 6.09 -6.47
C SER A 47 17.90 5.68 -5.56
N GLU A 48 18.61 4.60 -5.91
CA GLU A 48 19.82 4.13 -5.22
C GLU A 48 21.01 5.06 -5.46
N GLY A 49 21.16 5.60 -6.68
CA GLY A 49 22.26 6.49 -7.05
C GLY A 49 22.20 7.89 -6.43
N GLN A 50 21.08 8.30 -5.83
CA GLN A 50 20.96 9.56 -5.11
C GLN A 50 21.70 9.48 -3.77
N ARG A 51 22.65 10.41 -3.52
CA ARG A 51 23.49 10.48 -2.30
C ARG A 51 22.69 10.09 -1.05
N SER A 52 23.02 8.91 -0.52
CA SER A 52 22.51 8.22 0.68
C SER A 52 21.30 7.29 0.56
N GLY A 53 20.66 7.12 -0.61
CA GLY A 53 19.48 6.27 -0.79
C GLY A 53 18.32 6.73 0.10
N ARG A 54 17.23 7.28 -0.47
CA ARG A 54 16.11 7.76 0.37
C ARG A 54 15.61 6.63 1.29
N PRO A 55 15.21 6.88 2.54
CA PRO A 55 14.60 5.84 3.36
C PRO A 55 13.40 5.20 2.66
N LEU A 56 13.17 3.91 2.89
CA LEU A 56 12.07 3.15 2.32
C LEU A 56 10.83 3.23 3.20
N SER A 57 9.65 3.31 2.57
CA SER A 57 8.37 3.07 3.25
C SER A 57 7.76 1.82 2.64
N LEU A 58 7.38 0.86 3.49
CA LEU A 58 6.77 -0.39 3.06
C LEU A 58 5.26 -0.37 3.33
N TYR A 59 4.50 -0.80 2.34
CA TYR A 59 3.05 -1.03 2.44
C TYR A 59 2.74 -2.47 2.04
N VAL A 60 2.07 -3.20 2.92
CA VAL A 60 1.59 -4.56 2.63
C VAL A 60 0.07 -4.54 2.60
N HIS A 61 -0.51 -5.09 1.54
CA HIS A 61 -1.95 -5.11 1.33
C HIS A 61 -2.52 -6.49 1.68
N ILE A 62 -3.16 -6.65 2.84
CA ILE A 62 -3.88 -7.88 3.20
C ILE A 62 -5.33 -7.74 2.75
N PRO A 63 -5.77 -8.42 1.66
CA PRO A 63 -7.05 -8.10 1.02
C PRO A 63 -8.25 -8.70 1.76
N PHE A 64 -8.07 -9.54 2.77
CA PHE A 64 -9.18 -10.37 3.27
C PHE A 64 -10.06 -9.67 4.31
N CYS A 65 -11.37 -9.88 4.21
CA CYS A 65 -12.36 -9.50 5.22
C CYS A 65 -13.25 -10.70 5.57
N ASP A 66 -13.56 -10.87 6.85
CA ASP A 66 -14.45 -11.94 7.32
C ASP A 66 -15.93 -11.60 7.03
N THR A 67 -16.27 -10.32 7.11
CA THR A 67 -17.66 -9.82 7.01
C THR A 67 -17.83 -8.84 5.86
N VAL A 68 -19.01 -8.86 5.24
CA VAL A 68 -19.42 -7.86 4.26
C VAL A 68 -19.84 -6.58 4.97
N CYS A 69 -19.09 -5.50 4.79
CA CYS A 69 -19.56 -4.14 5.08
C CYS A 69 -20.12 -3.52 3.79
N TYR A 70 -21.42 -3.23 3.74
CA TYR A 70 -22.09 -2.71 2.53
C TYR A 70 -21.62 -1.32 2.08
N TYR A 71 -21.03 -0.54 3.00
CA TYR A 71 -20.46 0.78 2.69
C TYR A 71 -18.99 0.73 2.23
N CYS A 72 -18.35 -0.43 2.26
CA CYS A 72 -16.91 -0.54 2.06
C CYS A 72 -16.55 -0.61 0.58
N ALA A 73 -15.74 0.34 0.12
CA ALA A 73 -15.21 0.43 -1.25
C ALA A 73 -13.68 0.16 -1.32
N CYS A 74 -13.12 -0.49 -0.30
CA CYS A 74 -11.71 -0.89 -0.28
C CYS A 74 -11.46 -1.99 -1.33
N ASN A 75 -10.23 -2.10 -1.83
CA ASN A 75 -9.80 -3.32 -2.50
C ASN A 75 -9.72 -4.43 -1.44
N LYS A 76 -10.59 -5.43 -1.56
CA LYS A 76 -10.72 -6.52 -0.60
C LYS A 76 -11.38 -7.76 -1.22
N ILE A 77 -11.21 -8.89 -0.55
CA ILE A 77 -11.80 -10.20 -0.81
C ILE A 77 -12.56 -10.60 0.46
N ILE A 78 -13.88 -10.77 0.36
CA ILE A 78 -14.67 -11.27 1.49
C ILE A 78 -14.65 -12.80 1.44
N THR A 79 -14.18 -13.43 2.52
CA THR A 79 -14.10 -14.89 2.62
C THR A 79 -14.03 -15.32 4.08
N ASN A 80 -14.71 -16.42 4.43
CA ASN A 80 -14.54 -17.12 5.70
C ASN A 80 -13.45 -18.21 5.62
N ASN A 81 -13.00 -18.57 4.40
CA ASN A 81 -11.94 -19.54 4.20
C ASN A 81 -10.57 -18.92 4.50
N ARG A 82 -10.08 -19.15 5.72
CA ARG A 82 -8.78 -18.65 6.20
C ARG A 82 -7.59 -19.23 5.43
N ALA A 83 -7.75 -20.38 4.75
CA ALA A 83 -6.67 -20.98 3.95
C ALA A 83 -6.23 -20.09 2.77
N HIS A 84 -7.12 -19.24 2.25
CA HIS A 84 -6.75 -18.28 1.20
C HIS A 84 -5.65 -17.30 1.64
N ALA A 85 -5.64 -16.93 2.94
CA ALA A 85 -4.61 -16.06 3.46
C ALA A 85 -3.25 -16.73 3.53
N GLU A 86 -3.20 -18.05 3.77
CA GLU A 86 -1.94 -18.79 3.77
C GLU A 86 -1.31 -18.83 2.38
N THR A 87 -2.08 -19.18 1.35
CA THR A 87 -1.62 -19.15 -0.04
C THR A 87 -1.18 -17.74 -0.46
N TYR A 88 -1.94 -16.72 -0.08
CA TYR A 88 -1.58 -15.32 -0.36
C TYR A 88 -0.24 -14.95 0.28
N LEU A 89 -0.03 -15.30 1.55
CA LEU A 89 1.23 -15.01 2.26
C LEU A 89 2.43 -15.72 1.62
N GLN A 90 2.27 -16.96 1.15
CA GLN A 90 3.33 -17.67 0.44
C GLN A 90 3.77 -16.93 -0.83
N TYR A 91 2.82 -16.44 -1.64
CA TYR A 91 3.15 -15.61 -2.81
C TYR A 91 3.74 -14.26 -2.43
N LEU A 92 3.22 -13.64 -1.37
CA LEU A 92 3.76 -12.38 -0.87
C LEU A 92 5.23 -12.52 -0.43
N TYR A 93 5.62 -13.62 0.21
CA TYR A 93 7.01 -13.87 0.59
C TYR A 93 7.93 -14.04 -0.63
N GLN A 94 7.43 -14.69 -1.69
CA GLN A 94 8.15 -14.77 -2.96
C GLN A 94 8.32 -13.39 -3.60
N GLU A 95 7.27 -12.58 -3.60
CA GLU A 95 7.34 -11.19 -4.08
C GLU A 95 8.34 -10.37 -3.26
N MET A 96 8.34 -10.48 -1.93
CA MET A 96 9.30 -9.80 -1.05
C MET A 96 10.75 -10.15 -1.41
N ALA A 97 11.04 -11.43 -1.64
CA ALA A 97 12.36 -11.88 -2.06
C ALA A 97 12.77 -11.24 -3.40
N LEU A 98 11.88 -11.25 -4.39
CA LEU A 98 12.13 -10.65 -5.71
C LEU A 98 12.32 -9.13 -5.64
N GLN A 99 11.55 -8.44 -4.80
CA GLN A 99 11.67 -7.00 -4.62
C GLN A 99 12.96 -6.63 -3.89
N ALA A 100 13.34 -7.37 -2.84
CA ALA A 100 14.55 -7.12 -2.07
C ALA A 100 15.84 -7.21 -2.90
N GLU A 101 15.85 -7.99 -3.98
CA GLU A 101 16.97 -8.05 -4.93
C GLU A 101 17.21 -6.72 -5.67
N LEU A 102 16.23 -5.82 -5.71
CA LEU A 102 16.31 -4.55 -6.43
C LEU A 102 16.82 -3.38 -5.58
N PHE A 103 16.81 -3.51 -4.25
CA PHE A 103 17.13 -2.41 -3.32
C PHE A 103 18.38 -2.72 -2.49
N ASP A 104 19.14 -1.69 -2.11
CA ASP A 104 20.22 -1.87 -1.13
C ASP A 104 19.62 -2.23 0.24
N ARG A 105 20.05 -3.38 0.76
CA ARG A 105 19.63 -3.93 2.06
C ARG A 105 20.04 -3.05 3.25
N GLN A 106 20.91 -2.07 3.04
CA GLN A 106 21.27 -1.09 4.07
C GLN A 106 20.30 0.11 4.14
N ARG A 107 19.34 0.23 3.21
CA ARG A 107 18.37 1.34 3.23
C ARG A 107 17.48 1.26 4.48
N PRO A 108 17.38 2.34 5.27
CA PRO A 108 16.53 2.34 6.45
C PRO A 108 15.06 2.29 6.05
N VAL A 109 14.27 1.50 6.78
CA VAL A 109 12.81 1.42 6.65
C VAL A 109 12.15 2.09 7.88
N PRO A 110 11.97 3.42 7.89
CA PRO A 110 11.32 4.11 9.01
C PRO A 110 9.82 3.88 9.10
N GLN A 111 9.17 3.37 8.05
CA GLN A 111 7.72 3.19 8.01
C GLN A 111 7.33 1.84 7.41
N LEU A 112 6.47 1.14 8.13
CA LEU A 112 5.79 -0.08 7.68
C LEU A 112 4.30 0.06 8.01
N HIS A 113 3.44 -0.17 7.01
CA HIS A 113 2.00 -0.18 7.19
C HIS A 113 1.35 -1.39 6.55
N TRP A 114 0.44 -2.05 7.27
CA TRP A 114 -0.41 -3.09 6.74
C TRP A 114 -1.82 -2.53 6.56
N GLY A 115 -2.34 -2.59 5.35
CA GLY A 115 -3.69 -2.14 5.03
C GLY A 115 -4.45 -3.15 4.17
N GLY A 116 -5.54 -2.71 3.57
CA GLY A 116 -6.33 -3.49 2.61
C GLY A 116 -7.75 -3.77 3.09
N GLY A 117 -8.11 -5.04 3.18
CA GLY A 117 -9.33 -5.47 3.83
C GLY A 117 -9.19 -5.35 5.34
N THR A 118 -8.78 -6.42 5.99
CA THR A 118 -8.58 -6.47 7.45
C THR A 118 -7.23 -7.11 7.71
N PRO A 119 -6.17 -6.32 8.01
CA PRO A 119 -4.84 -6.87 8.32
C PRO A 119 -4.85 -7.91 9.44
N THR A 120 -5.76 -7.78 10.41
CA THR A 120 -5.98 -8.74 11.50
C THR A 120 -6.80 -9.97 11.08
N PHE A 121 -7.05 -10.17 9.79
CA PHE A 121 -7.62 -11.41 9.25
C PHE A 121 -6.63 -12.57 9.35
N ILE A 122 -5.33 -12.29 9.22
CA ILE A 122 -4.29 -13.29 9.47
C ILE A 122 -4.12 -13.48 10.98
N ASN A 123 -3.84 -14.71 11.40
CA ASN A 123 -3.65 -15.03 12.82
C ASN A 123 -2.28 -14.54 13.32
N LEU A 124 -2.07 -14.58 14.64
CA LEU A 124 -0.83 -14.09 15.25
C LEU A 124 0.42 -14.80 14.71
N GLY A 125 0.38 -16.10 14.46
CA GLY A 125 1.51 -16.85 13.89
C GLY A 125 1.87 -16.37 12.49
N GLN A 126 0.86 -16.13 11.66
CA GLN A 126 1.04 -15.55 10.32
C GLN A 126 1.55 -14.10 10.37
N MET A 127 1.10 -13.30 11.35
CA MET A 127 1.62 -11.94 11.56
C MET A 127 3.11 -11.97 11.97
N THR A 128 3.47 -12.87 12.89
CA THR A 128 4.87 -13.06 13.31
C THR A 128 5.73 -13.48 12.12
N GLU A 129 5.26 -14.43 11.32
CA GLU A 129 5.98 -14.88 10.13
C GLU A 129 6.11 -13.77 9.08
N LEU A 130 5.04 -12.99 8.83
CA LEU A 130 5.09 -11.84 7.92
C LEU A 130 6.13 -10.79 8.38
N MET A 131 6.17 -10.47 9.68
CA MET A 131 7.20 -9.57 10.22
C MET A 131 8.61 -10.14 10.10
N ARG A 132 8.76 -11.46 10.27
CA ARG A 132 10.05 -12.13 10.10
C ARG A 132 10.53 -12.02 8.64
N GLN A 133 9.66 -12.34 7.69
CA GLN A 133 9.96 -12.26 6.25
C GLN A 133 10.32 -10.81 5.83
N LEU A 134 9.58 -9.81 6.30
CA LEU A 134 9.89 -8.39 6.08
C LEU A 134 11.22 -7.93 6.69
N LYS A 135 11.71 -8.60 7.72
CA LYS A 135 13.01 -8.30 8.35
C LYS A 135 14.15 -9.03 7.66
N ASP A 136 13.89 -10.24 7.18
CA ASP A 136 14.88 -11.12 6.54
C ASP A 136 15.14 -10.75 5.08
N HIS A 137 14.26 -9.96 4.47
CA HIS A 137 14.40 -9.37 3.14
C HIS A 137 14.69 -7.88 3.25
#